data_AF-A0A0A0NWE7-F1
#
_entry.id   AF-A0A0A0NWE7-F1
#
_cell.length_a   1.000
_cell.length_b   1.000
_cell.length_c   1.000
_cell.angle_alpha   90.00
_cell.angle_beta   90.00
_cell.angle_gamma   90.00
#
_symmetry.space_group_name_H-M   'P 1'
#
loop_
_entity.id
_entity.type
_entity.pdbx_description
1 polymer ?
#
loop_
_entity_poly.entity_id
_entity_poly.type
_entity_poly.pdbx_seq_one_letter_code
_entity_poly.pdbx_strand_id
1 'polypeptide(L)'
;MRTPACNWEWHVVNPESTNRLGRPVGYALVPEGLPALLADEQSSISVRAAFARHHLWVTRYADDERYPAGQLVNQHPGGVGLPAWTTADRHIDGEDIVLWHTFGLTHWPRPEGWPVMRVDSTGFTLKPIGFFDRSPTLDVPPSGGGKHCDSKAGPPVT
;
A
#
# COMPACT_ATOMS: atom_id res chain seq x y z
N MET A 1 16.79 -10.34 -7.78
CA MET A 1 15.44 -10.19 -8.37
C MET A 1 14.54 -11.26 -7.74
N ARG A 2 13.56 -10.89 -6.89
CA ARG A 2 12.68 -11.88 -6.23
C ARG A 2 11.46 -12.14 -7.11
N THR A 3 11.11 -13.43 -7.26
CA THR A 3 10.14 -13.96 -8.24
C THR A 3 8.68 -13.62 -7.88
N PRO A 4 7.79 -13.31 -8.85
CA PRO A 4 6.35 -13.10 -8.62
C PRO A 4 5.57 -14.33 -8.12
N ALA A 5 6.23 -15.47 -7.91
CA ALA A 5 5.59 -16.75 -7.54
C ALA A 5 5.16 -16.82 -6.05
N CYS A 6 5.65 -15.92 -5.20
CA CYS A 6 5.25 -15.84 -3.81
C CYS A 6 4.27 -14.68 -3.68
N ASN A 7 2.98 -14.96 -3.45
CA ASN A 7 1.99 -13.92 -3.15
C ASN A 7 2.28 -13.34 -1.76
N TRP A 8 3.23 -12.40 -1.68
CA TRP A 8 3.69 -11.82 -0.43
C TRP A 8 2.81 -10.65 -0.02
N GLU A 9 2.51 -10.58 1.27
CA GLU A 9 1.76 -9.50 1.92
C GLU A 9 2.66 -8.93 3.02
N TRP A 10 2.70 -7.61 3.17
CA TRP A 10 3.48 -6.97 4.22
C TRP A 10 2.56 -6.50 5.34
N HIS A 11 2.86 -6.88 6.58
CA HIS A 11 2.09 -6.45 7.74
C HIS A 11 2.89 -5.41 8.53
N VAL A 12 2.25 -4.27 8.78
CA VAL A 12 2.73 -3.26 9.73
C VAL A 12 1.93 -3.47 11.02
N VAL A 13 2.62 -3.87 12.08
CA VAL A 13 2.00 -4.25 13.36
C VAL A 13 2.48 -3.37 14.49
N ASN A 14 1.63 -3.16 15.48
CA ASN A 14 2.03 -2.62 16.77
C ASN A 14 2.32 -3.78 17.73
N PRO A 15 3.58 -4.04 18.09
CA PRO A 15 3.94 -5.15 18.97
C PRO A 15 3.48 -4.97 20.43
N GLU A 16 3.16 -3.74 20.84
CA GLU A 16 2.75 -3.40 22.22
C GLU A 16 1.25 -3.55 22.45
N SER A 17 0.46 -3.75 21.39
CA SER A 17 -1.00 -3.88 21.48
C SER A 17 -1.46 -5.17 20.82
N THR A 18 -2.17 -6.00 21.58
CA THR A 18 -2.71 -7.27 21.10
C THR A 18 -4.24 -7.25 21.03
N ASN A 19 -4.80 -7.95 20.05
CA ASN A 19 -6.23 -8.23 19.99
C ASN A 19 -6.66 -9.31 21.00
N ARG A 20 -7.96 -9.60 21.05
CA ARG A 20 -8.59 -10.61 21.91
C ARG A 20 -8.01 -12.03 21.78
N LEU A 21 -7.32 -12.34 20.68
CA LEU A 21 -6.65 -13.63 20.46
C LEU A 21 -5.15 -13.60 20.83
N GLY A 22 -4.68 -12.52 21.45
CA GLY A 22 -3.28 -12.34 21.87
C GLY A 22 -2.31 -12.08 20.71
N ARG A 23 -2.80 -11.68 19.53
CA ARG A 23 -1.95 -11.35 18.37
C ARG A 23 -1.78 -9.84 18.24
N PRO A 24 -0.61 -9.33 17.82
CA PRO A 24 -0.41 -7.90 17.55
C PRO A 24 -1.46 -7.34 16.60
N VAL A 25 -1.94 -6.13 16.88
CA VAL A 25 -2.83 -5.38 15.99
C VAL A 25 -2.04 -4.79 14.82
N GLY A 26 -2.62 -4.75 13.62
CA GLY A 26 -1.91 -4.18 12.48
C GLY A 26 -2.72 -4.01 11.22
N TYR A 27 -2.05 -3.51 10.19
CA TYR A 27 -2.56 -3.38 8.83
C TYR A 27 -1.66 -4.14 7.87
N ALA A 28 -2.27 -4.77 6.89
CA ALA A 28 -1.60 -5.37 5.78
C ALA A 28 -1.61 -4.43 4.57
N LEU A 29 -0.45 -4.23 3.95
CA LEU A 29 -0.32 -3.63 2.63
C LEU A 29 -0.57 -4.71 1.59
N VAL A 30 -1.69 -4.59 0.89
CA VAL A 30 -2.07 -5.42 -0.26
C VAL A 30 -1.76 -4.63 -1.52
N PRO A 31 -0.62 -4.90 -2.17
CA PRO A 31 -0.19 -4.14 -3.34
C PRO A 31 -0.95 -4.55 -4.61
N GLU A 32 -1.17 -3.58 -5.50
CA GLU A 32 -1.53 -3.83 -6.90
C GLU A 32 -0.53 -3.09 -7.80
N GLY A 33 -0.39 -3.51 -9.06
CA GLY A 33 0.50 -2.81 -10.00
C GLY A 33 1.95 -2.73 -9.49
N LEU A 34 2.64 -3.88 -9.45
CA LEU A 34 4.04 -4.02 -9.02
C LEU A 34 5.01 -4.16 -10.22
N PRO A 35 5.08 -3.20 -11.17
CA PRO A 35 6.08 -3.28 -12.23
C PRO A 35 7.47 -3.05 -11.64
N ALA A 36 8.42 -3.88 -12.05
CA ALA A 36 9.83 -3.59 -11.81
C ALA A 36 10.24 -2.33 -12.60
N LEU A 37 11.19 -1.56 -12.08
CA LEU A 37 11.82 -0.50 -12.85
C LEU A 37 12.58 -1.14 -14.03
N LEU A 38 12.10 -0.90 -15.25
CA LEU A 38 12.67 -1.47 -16.48
C LEU A 38 13.95 -0.76 -16.96
N ALA A 39 14.26 0.40 -16.37
CA ALA A 39 15.46 1.15 -16.72
C ALA A 39 16.72 0.42 -16.25
N ASP A 40 17.75 0.38 -17.09
CA ASP A 40 19.06 -0.18 -16.75
C ASP A 40 19.59 0.43 -15.44
N GLU A 41 20.22 -0.37 -14.59
CA GLU A 41 20.70 0.07 -13.27
C GLU A 41 21.71 1.22 -13.33
N GLN A 42 22.48 1.31 -14.42
CA GLN A 42 23.46 2.37 -14.65
C GLN A 42 22.87 3.59 -15.39
N SER A 43 21.60 3.53 -15.81
CA SER A 43 20.94 4.65 -16.48
C SER A 43 20.71 5.83 -15.54
N SER A 44 20.72 7.04 -16.10
CA SER A 44 20.41 8.27 -15.35
C SER A 44 19.02 8.22 -14.69
N ILE A 45 18.05 7.54 -15.32
CA ILE A 45 16.71 7.31 -14.75
C ILE A 45 16.83 6.50 -13.46
N SER A 46 17.50 5.35 -13.53
CA SER A 46 17.60 4.44 -12.39
C SER A 46 18.39 5.06 -11.22
N VAL A 47 19.42 5.84 -11.52
CA VAL A 47 20.24 6.53 -10.49
C VAL A 47 19.46 7.65 -9.79
N ARG A 48 18.64 8.40 -10.54
CA ARG A 48 17.84 9.51 -10.01
C ARG A 48 16.55 9.06 -9.33
N ALA A 49 15.91 8.02 -9.85
CA ALA A 49 14.70 7.41 -9.31
C ALA A 49 15.00 6.12 -8.56
N ALA A 50 16.12 6.06 -7.84
CA ALA A 50 16.56 4.85 -7.16
C ALA A 50 15.55 4.35 -6.10
N PHE A 51 14.68 5.23 -5.58
CA PHE A 51 13.53 4.83 -4.75
C PHE A 51 12.57 3.86 -5.47
N ALA A 52 12.54 3.83 -6.80
CA ALA A 52 11.68 2.93 -7.57
C ALA A 52 12.29 1.53 -7.81
N ARG A 53 13.53 1.30 -7.35
CA ARG A 53 14.20 -0.01 -7.48
C ARG A 53 13.62 -1.07 -6.54
N HIS A 54 12.87 -0.65 -5.52
CA HIS A 54 12.16 -1.53 -4.60
C HIS A 54 10.69 -1.14 -4.52
N HIS A 55 9.83 -2.14 -4.39
CA HIS A 55 8.39 -1.93 -4.18
C HIS A 55 8.07 -1.38 -2.79
N LEU A 56 8.97 -1.57 -1.82
CA LEU A 56 8.80 -1.14 -0.45
C LEU A 56 10.13 -0.72 0.16
N TRP A 57 10.10 0.37 0.90
CA TRP A 57 11.14 0.78 1.83
C TRP A 57 10.52 1.06 3.19
N VAL A 58 11.29 0.82 4.24
CA VAL A 58 10.94 1.19 5.62
C VAL A 58 12.09 2.01 6.17
N THR A 59 11.81 3.19 6.71
CA THR A 59 12.80 4.03 7.39
C THR A 59 12.32 4.34 8.79
N ARG A 60 13.26 4.54 9.72
CA ARG A 60 12.93 5.20 10.99
C ARG A 60 12.47 6.64 10.69
N TYR A 61 11.43 7.09 11.36
CA TYR A 61 10.91 8.43 11.21
C TYR A 61 11.99 9.49 11.47
N ALA A 62 12.01 10.50 10.60
CA ALA A 62 12.78 11.73 10.74
C ALA A 62 11.98 12.86 10.08
N ASP A 63 12.00 14.05 10.68
CA ASP A 63 11.13 15.17 10.30
C ASP A 63 11.54 15.85 8.99
N ASP A 64 12.80 15.72 8.59
CA ASP A 64 13.42 16.24 7.38
C ASP A 64 13.40 15.24 6.19
N GLU A 65 13.11 13.97 6.43
CA GLU A 65 13.07 12.90 5.41
C GLU A 65 11.71 12.81 4.70
N ARG A 66 11.40 13.80 3.84
CA ARG A 66 10.07 13.92 3.20
C ARG A 66 9.99 13.51 1.73
N TYR A 67 11.07 13.70 0.99
CA TYR A 67 11.11 13.52 -0.47
C TYR A 67 12.02 12.36 -0.87
N PRO A 68 11.49 11.24 -1.40
CA PRO A 68 12.27 10.02 -1.65
C PRO A 68 13.32 10.18 -2.75
N ALA A 69 13.19 11.21 -3.60
CA ALA A 69 14.16 11.60 -4.64
C ALA A 69 15.02 12.81 -4.24
N GLY A 70 14.97 13.24 -2.98
CA GLY A 70 15.59 14.47 -2.49
C GLY A 70 14.72 15.73 -2.70
N GLN A 71 15.09 16.81 -2.01
CA GLN A 71 14.34 18.07 -2.00
C GLN A 71 14.41 18.81 -3.34
N LEU A 72 15.54 18.74 -4.05
CA LEU A 72 15.76 19.41 -5.34
C LEU A 72 15.93 18.35 -6.45
N VAL A 73 14.82 18.04 -7.14
CA VAL A 73 14.74 16.95 -8.13
C VAL A 73 15.21 17.36 -9.53
N ASN A 74 15.15 18.65 -9.87
CA ASN A 74 15.53 19.09 -11.21
C ASN A 74 17.05 18.96 -11.40
N GLN A 75 17.48 18.26 -12.46
CA GLN A 75 18.89 18.08 -12.85
C GLN A 75 19.85 17.52 -11.79
N HIS A 76 19.36 17.00 -10.65
CA HIS A 76 20.22 16.34 -9.66
C HIS A 76 20.92 15.10 -10.26
N PRO A 77 22.16 14.81 -9.84
CA PRO A 77 22.92 13.65 -10.34
C PRO A 77 22.40 12.31 -9.79
N GLY A 78 21.47 12.33 -8.82
CA GLY A 78 20.98 11.15 -8.10
C GLY A 78 21.67 10.93 -6.75
N GLY A 79 21.39 9.78 -6.10
CA GLY A 79 22.02 9.41 -4.82
C GLY A 79 21.53 10.17 -3.59
N VAL A 80 20.37 10.82 -3.66
CA VAL A 80 19.75 11.58 -2.56
C VAL A 80 18.37 11.00 -2.22
N GLY A 81 17.81 11.37 -1.07
CA GLY A 81 16.51 10.86 -0.61
C GLY A 81 16.63 9.45 -0.03
N LEU A 82 15.66 8.59 -0.33
CA LEU A 82 15.57 7.23 0.21
C LEU A 82 16.88 6.43 0.14
N PRO A 83 17.58 6.35 -1.02
CA PRO A 83 18.85 5.62 -1.12
C PRO A 83 19.92 6.11 -0.15
N ALA A 84 19.98 7.42 0.12
CA ALA A 84 20.94 8.01 1.04
C ALA A 84 20.54 7.71 2.50
N TRP A 85 19.27 7.90 2.85
CA TRP A 85 18.76 7.69 4.21
C TRP A 85 18.90 6.24 4.68
N THR A 86 18.70 5.28 3.77
CA THR A 86 18.78 3.85 4.11
C THR A 86 20.20 3.33 4.18
N THR A 87 21.21 4.08 3.70
CA THR A 87 22.63 3.68 3.84
C THR A 87 23.06 3.63 5.31
N ALA A 88 22.40 4.41 6.18
CA ALA A 88 22.66 4.41 7.62
C ALA A 88 22.13 3.15 8.34
N ASP A 89 21.33 2.31 7.68
CA ASP A 89 20.77 1.05 8.22
C ASP A 89 20.22 1.19 9.64
N ARG A 90 19.42 2.25 9.86
CA ARG A 90 18.86 2.57 11.18
C ARG A 90 17.91 1.46 11.62
N HIS A 91 17.98 1.08 12.90
CA HIS A 91 17.05 0.15 13.53
C HIS A 91 15.60 0.65 13.44
N ILE A 92 14.66 -0.27 13.19
CA ILE A 92 13.22 0.03 12.95
C ILE A 92 12.26 -0.74 13.87
N ASP A 93 12.69 -1.80 14.55
CA ASP A 93 11.79 -2.61 15.37
C ASP A 93 11.42 -1.87 16.66
N GLY A 94 10.12 -1.68 16.91
CA GLY A 94 9.63 -0.93 18.08
C GLY A 94 9.86 0.58 18.02
N GLU A 95 10.22 1.10 16.84
CA GLU A 95 10.46 2.53 16.62
C GLU A 95 9.31 3.18 15.84
N ASP A 96 9.28 4.52 15.82
CA ASP A 96 8.44 5.25 14.87
C ASP A 96 9.03 5.10 13.46
N ILE A 97 8.20 4.66 12.51
CA ILE A 97 8.64 4.25 11.17
C ILE A 97 7.77 4.88 10.08
N VAL A 98 8.37 5.03 8.91
CA VAL A 98 7.70 5.46 7.68
C VAL A 98 7.80 4.36 6.63
N LEU A 99 6.64 4.01 6.06
CA LEU A 99 6.53 3.06 4.96
C LEU A 99 6.48 3.80 3.62
N TRP A 100 7.37 3.46 2.71
CA TRP A 100 7.43 4.03 1.36
C TRP A 100 7.10 2.95 0.34
N HIS A 101 5.90 3.02 -0.23
CA HIS A 101 5.44 2.06 -1.22
C HIS A 101 5.56 2.61 -2.65
N THR A 102 6.30 1.92 -3.51
CA THR A 102 6.38 2.21 -4.93
C THR A 102 5.47 1.26 -5.70
N PHE A 103 4.49 1.81 -6.41
CA PHE A 103 3.55 1.10 -7.26
C PHE A 103 3.26 1.92 -8.52
N GLY A 104 2.71 1.28 -9.55
CA GLY A 104 2.39 1.96 -10.80
C GLY A 104 2.01 1.03 -11.94
N LEU A 105 2.06 1.56 -13.16
CA LEU A 105 1.75 0.84 -14.39
C LEU A 105 2.91 0.97 -15.38
N THR A 106 3.19 -0.12 -16.09
CA THR A 106 3.96 -0.03 -17.34
C THR A 106 2.98 0.28 -18.46
N HIS A 107 2.96 1.53 -18.93
CA HIS A 107 2.03 1.96 -19.96
C HIS A 107 2.57 1.60 -21.36
N TRP A 108 1.86 0.70 -22.06
CA TRP A 108 2.11 0.39 -23.47
C TRP A 108 1.04 1.11 -24.32
N PRO A 109 1.42 2.10 -25.15
CA PRO A 109 0.45 2.84 -25.95
C PRO A 109 -0.34 1.95 -26.90
N ARG A 110 -1.62 2.28 -27.09
CA ARG A 110 -2.55 1.58 -27.97
C ARG A 110 -3.31 2.59 -28.85
N PRO A 111 -3.71 2.26 -30.09
CA PRO A 111 -4.45 3.18 -30.96
C PRO A 111 -5.75 3.72 -30.33
N GLU A 112 -6.42 2.94 -29.50
CA GLU A 112 -7.65 3.34 -28.79
C GLU A 112 -7.42 4.44 -27.75
N GLY A 113 -6.15 4.75 -27.42
CA GLY A 113 -5.78 5.87 -26.56
C GLY A 113 -5.78 7.23 -27.26
N TRP A 114 -6.00 7.27 -28.57
CA TRP A 114 -5.99 8.51 -29.38
C TRP A 114 -7.41 8.94 -29.78
N PRO A 115 -7.74 10.26 -29.77
CA PRO A 115 -6.94 11.40 -29.31
C PRO A 115 -6.98 11.62 -27.79
N VAL A 116 -7.88 10.92 -27.11
CA VAL A 116 -8.07 11.00 -25.66
C VAL A 116 -8.04 9.59 -25.09
N MET A 117 -7.09 9.34 -24.21
CA MET A 117 -6.92 8.05 -23.54
C MET A 117 -8.02 7.86 -22.50
N ARG A 118 -8.60 6.66 -22.43
CA ARG A 118 -9.46 6.26 -21.31
C ARG A 118 -8.62 6.07 -20.03
N VAL A 119 -9.29 6.06 -18.88
CA VAL A 119 -8.64 5.87 -17.58
C VAL A 119 -8.08 4.44 -17.48
N ASP A 120 -6.80 4.34 -17.15
CA ASP A 120 -6.19 3.14 -16.58
C ASP A 120 -5.95 3.39 -15.08
N SER A 121 -6.33 2.43 -14.23
CA SER A 121 -6.28 2.55 -12.77
C SER A 121 -5.23 1.62 -12.16
N THR A 122 -4.62 2.09 -11.08
CA THR A 122 -3.72 1.31 -10.22
C THR A 122 -3.85 1.82 -8.79
N GLY A 123 -3.45 1.01 -7.81
CA GLY A 123 -3.57 1.37 -6.41
C GLY A 123 -2.99 0.31 -5.49
N PHE A 124 -3.40 0.38 -4.24
CA PHE A 124 -3.11 -0.60 -3.21
C PHE A 124 -4.18 -0.46 -2.12
N THR A 125 -4.30 -1.47 -1.27
CA THR A 125 -5.20 -1.44 -0.13
C THR A 125 -4.43 -1.63 1.16
N LEU A 126 -4.69 -0.77 2.15
CA LEU A 126 -4.31 -1.03 3.54
C LEU A 126 -5.48 -1.71 4.25
N LYS A 127 -5.34 -3.00 4.51
CA LYS A 127 -6.40 -3.81 5.11
C LYS A 127 -6.11 -4.06 6.60
N PRO A 128 -7.05 -3.78 7.52
CA PRO A 128 -6.84 -4.13 8.92
C PRO A 128 -6.70 -5.65 9.05
N ILE A 129 -5.65 -6.11 9.75
CA ILE A 129 -5.41 -7.53 10.03
C ILE A 129 -5.23 -7.72 11.53
N GLY A 130 -6.21 -8.39 12.15
CA GLY A 130 -6.24 -8.53 13.61
C GLY A 130 -6.31 -7.19 14.37
N PHE A 131 -6.62 -6.07 13.70
CA PHE A 131 -6.74 -4.76 14.32
C PHE A 131 -7.99 -4.63 15.20
N PHE A 132 -9.11 -5.19 14.74
CA PHE A 132 -10.38 -5.23 15.47
C PHE A 132 -10.65 -6.64 16.00
N ASP A 133 -11.30 -6.73 17.17
CA ASP A 133 -11.65 -8.02 17.80
C ASP A 133 -12.81 -8.76 17.11
N ARG A 134 -13.53 -8.04 16.24
CA ARG A 134 -14.65 -8.51 15.42
C ARG A 134 -14.78 -7.61 14.18
N SER A 135 -15.66 -7.98 13.25
CA SER A 135 -15.94 -7.15 12.08
C SER A 135 -16.37 -5.73 12.52
N PRO A 136 -15.67 -4.66 12.10
CA PRO A 136 -15.97 -3.29 12.53
C PRO A 136 -17.29 -2.77 11.94
N THR A 137 -17.82 -3.40 10.90
CA THR A 137 -19.05 -3.00 10.22
C THR A 137 -20.28 -3.79 10.65
N LEU A 138 -20.15 -4.69 11.65
CA LEU A 138 -21.24 -5.57 12.07
C LEU A 138 -22.49 -4.81 12.53
N ASP A 139 -22.31 -3.62 13.10
CA ASP A 139 -23.38 -2.79 13.65
C ASP A 139 -23.84 -1.68 12.67
N VAL A 140 -23.36 -1.69 11.43
CA VAL A 140 -23.75 -0.69 10.42
C VAL A 140 -25.13 -1.05 9.87
N PRO A 141 -26.13 -0.16 9.95
CA PRO A 141 -27.45 -0.43 9.43
C PRO A 141 -27.42 -0.59 7.90
N PRO A 142 -28.23 -1.51 7.32
CA PRO A 142 -28.30 -1.68 5.87
C PRO A 142 -28.85 -0.42 5.20
N SER A 143 -28.38 -0.13 4.00
CA SER A 143 -28.73 1.07 3.22
C SER A 143 -30.18 1.09 2.68
N GLY A 144 -31.01 0.09 3.00
CA GLY A 144 -32.40 0.00 2.58
C GLY A 144 -33.22 -0.92 3.49
N GLY A 145 -34.42 -0.47 3.85
CA GLY A 145 -35.33 -1.13 4.80
C GLY A 145 -35.88 -2.45 4.27
N GLY A 146 -35.18 -3.54 4.56
CA GLY A 146 -35.69 -4.89 4.44
C GLY A 146 -35.61 -5.57 5.78
N LYS A 147 -36.62 -5.39 6.64
CA LYS A 147 -36.85 -6.35 7.72
C LYS A 147 -37.11 -7.68 7.05
N HIS A 148 -36.16 -8.61 7.16
CA HIS A 148 -36.32 -10.00 6.73
C HIS A 148 -37.54 -10.67 7.40
N CYS A 149 -38.09 -10.07 8.47
CA CYS A 149 -39.30 -10.50 9.15
C CYS A 149 -40.38 -9.40 9.19
N ASP A 150 -40.90 -8.97 8.05
CA ASP A 150 -42.19 -8.26 7.99
C ASP A 150 -43.14 -8.94 6.99
N SER A 151 -43.33 -10.25 7.13
CA SER A 151 -44.49 -10.94 6.57
C SER A 151 -45.62 -10.94 7.59
N LYS A 152 -46.38 -9.84 7.63
CA LYS A 152 -47.74 -9.86 8.21
C LYS A 152 -48.77 -10.01 7.09
N ALA A 153 -49.18 -11.26 6.84
CA ALA A 153 -50.51 -11.64 6.34
C ALA A 153 -50.60 -13.17 6.41
N GLY A 154 -51.45 -13.85 7.17
CA GLY A 154 -52.51 -13.57 8.14
C GLY A 154 -52.90 -14.96 8.73
N PRO A 155 -53.68 -15.08 9.80
CA PRO A 155 -54.07 -16.40 10.31
C PRO A 155 -55.03 -17.10 9.32
N PRO A 156 -54.92 -18.42 9.10
CA PRO A 156 -55.94 -19.16 8.38
C PRO A 156 -57.09 -19.45 9.34
N VAL A 157 -58.27 -18.85 9.12
CA VAL A 157 -59.49 -19.26 9.82
C VAL A 157 -60.69 -19.24 8.86
N THR A 158 -61.15 -20.48 8.61
CA THR A 158 -62.38 -21.01 7.97
C THR A 158 -62.72 -20.60 6.55
#